data_AF-A0A7C1ISY4-F1
#
_entry.id   AF-A0A7C1ISY4-F1
#
_cell.length_a   1.000
_cell.length_b   1.000
_cell.length_c   1.000
_cell.angle_alpha   90.00
_cell.angle_beta   90.00
_cell.angle_gamma   90.00
#
_symmetry.space_group_name_H-M   'P 1'
#
loop_
_entity.id
_entity.type
_entity.pdbx_description
1 polymer ?
#
loop_
_entity_poly.entity_id
_entity_poly.type
_entity_poly.pdbx_seq_one_letter_code
_entity_poly.pdbx_strand_id
1 'polypeptide(L)'
;MYHFAIRYPSRAALADALRRLQKAKIPLQGASDHGVSEALYLSDPDGNGIELYWDRPRERWPKTPDGKIEMYTRPLKLDALLAEAPDGT
;
A
#
# COMPACT_ATOMS: atom_id res chain seq x y z
N MET A 1 -1.00 -21.55 3.00
CA MET A 1 -0.68 -20.16 3.35
C MET A 1 -1.95 -19.36 3.20
N TYR A 2 -2.44 -18.78 4.29
CA TYR A 2 -3.56 -17.84 4.24
C TYR A 2 -2.99 -16.44 4.08
N HIS A 3 -3.71 -15.59 3.34
CA HIS A 3 -3.42 -14.16 3.30
C HIS A 3 -4.73 -13.40 3.46
N PHE A 4 -4.63 -12.18 3.99
CA PHE A 4 -5.74 -11.25 4.02
C PHE A 4 -5.24 -9.83 3.76
N ALA A 5 -6.16 -8.99 3.28
CA ALA A 5 -5.87 -7.62 2.95
C ALA A 5 -6.71 -6.68 3.85
N ILE A 6 -6.07 -5.66 4.40
CA ILE A 6 -6.72 -4.58 5.14
C ILE A 6 -6.69 -3.32 4.27
N ARG A 7 -7.88 -2.82 3.95
CA ARG A 7 -8.04 -1.56 3.23
C ARG A 7 -8.02 -0.37 4.19
N TYR A 8 -7.15 0.59 3.90
CA TYR A 8 -7.11 1.88 4.58
C TYR A 8 -8.02 2.91 3.88
N PRO A 9 -8.62 3.83 4.66
CA PRO A 9 -9.55 4.82 4.13
C PRO A 9 -8.86 5.92 3.29
N SER A 10 -7.56 6.14 3.49
CA SER A 10 -6.78 7.17 2.78
C SER A 10 -5.32 6.77 2.61
N ARG A 11 -4.64 7.42 1.65
CA ARG A 11 -3.18 7.27 1.43
C ARG A 11 -2.39 7.65 2.67
N ALA A 12 -2.78 8.72 3.35
CA ALA A 12 -2.19 9.16 4.62
C ALA A 12 -2.33 8.13 5.74
N ALA A 13 -3.46 7.41 5.80
CA ALA A 13 -3.66 6.36 6.81
C ALA A 13 -2.78 5.13 6.50
N LEU A 14 -2.57 4.79 5.23
CA LEU A 14 -1.59 3.77 4.83
C LEU A 14 -0.15 4.23 5.14
N ALA A 15 0.16 5.50 4.94
CA ALA A 15 1.46 6.09 5.29
C ALA A 15 1.74 6.03 6.80
N ASP A 16 0.73 6.30 7.63
CA ASP A 16 0.84 6.13 9.07
C ASP A 16 1.06 4.67 9.46
N ALA A 17 0.42 3.72 8.77
CA ALA A 17 0.71 2.29 8.95
C ALA A 17 2.17 1.96 8.65
N LEU A 18 2.70 2.43 7.51
CA LEU A 18 4.13 2.27 7.15
C LEU A 18 5.05 2.81 8.24
N ARG A 19 4.77 4.02 8.74
CA ARG A 19 5.53 4.64 9.83
C ARG A 19 5.52 3.79 11.10
N ARG A 20 4.36 3.27 11.50
CA ARG A 20 4.22 2.40 12.69
C ARG A 20 4.99 1.10 12.52
N LEU A 21 4.95 0.49 11.34
CA LEU A 21 5.74 -0.72 11.02
C LEU A 21 7.25 -0.45 11.14
N GLN A 22 7.74 0.67 10.59
CA GLN A 22 9.15 1.05 10.70
C GLN A 22 9.56 1.30 12.16
N LYS A 23 8.74 2.02 12.94
CA LYS A 23 8.99 2.26 14.37
C LYS A 23 9.03 0.96 15.17
N ALA A 24 8.16 0.00 14.84
CA ALA A 24 8.11 -1.33 15.44
C ALA A 24 9.19 -2.29 14.91
N LYS A 25 10.01 -1.86 13.93
CA LYS A 25 11.03 -2.67 13.24
C LYS A 25 10.46 -3.94 12.60
N ILE A 26 9.20 -3.87 12.13
CA ILE A 26 8.57 -4.97 11.39
C ILE A 26 9.01 -4.86 9.92
N PRO A 27 9.69 -5.89 9.36
CA PRO A 27 10.16 -5.84 7.98
C PRO A 27 8.99 -5.99 6.99
N LEU A 28 9.06 -5.25 5.89
CA LEU A 28 8.21 -5.50 4.74
C LEU A 28 8.80 -6.65 3.92
N GLN A 29 7.93 -7.50 3.38
CA GLN A 29 8.27 -8.47 2.34
C GLN A 29 8.23 -7.85 0.95
N GLY A 30 7.50 -6.74 0.78
CA GLY A 30 7.43 -6.00 -0.48
C GLY A 30 6.49 -4.80 -0.38
N ALA A 31 6.48 -3.99 -1.44
CA ALA A 31 5.53 -2.90 -1.61
C ALA A 31 5.33 -2.60 -3.10
N SER A 32 4.08 -2.41 -3.51
CA SER A 32 3.71 -2.30 -4.92
C SER A 32 2.74 -1.14 -5.18
N ASP A 33 2.94 -0.45 -6.29
CA ASP A 33 1.95 0.41 -6.95
C ASP A 33 1.31 -0.40 -8.09
N HIS A 34 -0.01 -0.57 -8.01
CA HIS A 34 -0.80 -1.27 -9.02
C HIS A 34 -1.50 -0.36 -10.02
N GLY A 35 -1.30 0.95 -9.92
CA GLY A 35 -2.01 1.98 -10.67
C GLY A 35 -3.40 2.28 -10.12
N VAL A 36 -4.09 1.25 -9.61
CA VAL A 36 -5.40 1.35 -8.96
C VAL A 36 -5.34 1.33 -7.43
N SER A 37 -4.26 0.78 -6.86
CA SER A 37 -4.00 0.70 -5.42
C SER A 37 -2.50 0.77 -5.11
N GLU A 38 -2.17 1.18 -3.89
CA GLU A 38 -0.82 1.08 -3.32
C GLU A 38 -0.87 0.11 -2.14
N ALA A 39 0.09 -0.81 -2.05
CA ALA A 39 0.08 -1.90 -1.08
C ALA A 39 1.45 -2.14 -0.41
N LEU A 40 1.41 -2.54 0.86
CA LEU A 40 2.53 -2.99 1.68
C LEU A 40 2.31 -4.45 2.07
N TYR A 41 3.33 -5.28 1.92
CA TYR A 41 3.27 -6.71 2.22
C TYR A 41 4.16 -7.06 3.40
N LEU A 42 3.65 -7.85 4.33
CA LEU A 42 4.37 -8.33 5.52
C LEU A 42 3.85 -9.72 5.93
N SER A 43 4.54 -10.37 6.85
CA SER A 43 4.01 -11.55 7.54
C SER A 43 3.75 -11.28 9.01
N ASP A 44 2.72 -11.95 9.53
CA ASP A 44 2.53 -12.06 10.97
C ASP A 44 3.50 -13.09 11.57
N PRO A 45 3.59 -13.19 12.92
CA PRO A 45 4.46 -14.16 13.59
C PRO A 45 4.17 -15.63 13.27
N ASP A 46 2.95 -15.95 12.82
CA ASP A 46 2.53 -17.31 12.45
C ASP A 46 2.82 -17.61 10.97
N GLY A 47 3.34 -16.64 10.21
CA GLY A 47 3.70 -16.77 8.80
C GLY A 47 2.55 -16.53 7.82
N ASN A 48 1.41 -16.00 8.27
CA ASN A 48 0.34 -15.58 7.36
C ASN A 48 0.75 -14.31 6.61
N GLY A 49 0.34 -14.20 5.35
CA GLY A 49 0.57 -13.00 4.55
C GLY A 49 -0.43 -11.90 4.91
N ILE A 50 0.06 -10.69 5.16
CA ILE A 50 -0.78 -9.51 5.35
C ILE A 50 -0.48 -8.53 4.22
N GLU A 51 -1.55 -8.00 3.63
CA GLU A 51 -1.49 -6.86 2.71
C GLU A 51 -2.19 -5.66 3.37
N LEU A 52 -1.48 -4.53 3.50
CA LEU A 52 -2.07 -3.25 3.89
C LEU A 52 -2.14 -2.40 2.64
N TYR A 53 -3.34 -1.96 2.23
CA TYR A 53 -3.49 -1.26 0.96
C TYR A 53 -4.44 -0.07 1.04
N TRP A 54 -4.29 0.83 0.07
CA TRP A 54 -5.21 1.93 -0.18
C TRP A 54 -5.61 1.94 -1.65
N ASP A 55 -6.91 2.03 -1.91
CA ASP A 55 -7.45 2.24 -3.25
C ASP A 55 -7.25 3.69 -3.67
N ARG A 56 -6.62 3.90 -4.82
CA ARG A 56 -6.57 5.20 -5.46
C ARG A 56 -8.00 5.62 -5.86
N PRO A 57 -8.37 6.91 -5.79
CA PRO A 57 -9.63 7.39 -6.36
C PRO A 57 -9.77 6.95 -7.82
N ARG A 58 -10.95 6.46 -8.20
CA ARG A 58 -11.22 5.87 -9.53
C ARG A 58 -10.91 6.82 -10.68
N GLU A 59 -11.04 8.12 -10.44
CA GLU A 59 -10.77 9.19 -11.40
C GLU A 59 -9.28 9.27 -11.77
N ARG A 60 -8.40 8.74 -10.91
CA ARG A 60 -6.95 8.71 -11.10
C ARG A 60 -6.44 7.35 -11.57
N TRP A 61 -7.33 6.40 -11.86
CA TRP A 61 -6.93 5.09 -12.38
C TRP A 61 -6.38 5.26 -13.79
N PRO A 62 -5.21 4.67 -14.10
CA PRO A 62 -4.65 4.70 -15.45
C PRO A 62 -5.60 4.02 -16.43
N LYS A 63 -5.66 4.57 -17.64
CA LYS A 63 -6.47 4.03 -18.73
C LYS A 63 -5.64 3.87 -19.99
N THR A 64 -5.89 2.79 -20.71
CA THR A 64 -5.37 2.58 -22.06
C THR A 64 -6.00 3.58 -23.05
N PRO A 65 -5.44 3.76 -24.25
CA PRO A 65 -6.01 4.64 -25.27
C PRO A 65 -7.45 4.30 -25.68
N ASP A 66 -7.85 3.03 -25.57
CA ASP A 66 -9.22 2.54 -25.80
C ASP A 66 -10.13 2.63 -24.55
N GLY A 67 -9.67 3.27 -23.48
CA GLY A 67 -10.46 3.63 -22.30
C GLY A 67 -10.61 2.54 -21.22
N LYS A 68 -9.91 1.41 -21.36
CA LYS A 68 -9.90 0.32 -20.35
C LYS A 68 -8.95 0.66 -19.21
N ILE A 69 -9.20 0.12 -18.02
CA ILE A 69 -8.30 0.30 -16.87
C ILE A 69 -6.98 -0.44 -17.13
N GLU A 70 -5.86 0.24 -16.93
CA GLU A 70 -4.52 -0.32 -17.10
C GLU A 70 -3.86 -0.63 -15.75
N MET A 71 -4.11 -1.81 -15.19
CA MET A 71 -3.39 -2.25 -13.99
C MET A 71 -1.95 -2.62 -14.32
N TYR A 72 -1.04 -2.31 -13.40
CA TYR A 72 0.36 -2.71 -13.50
C TYR A 72 0.88 -3.22 -12.14
N THR A 73 2.16 -3.56 -12.05
CA THR A 73 2.85 -3.79 -10.79
C THR A 73 4.21 -3.14 -10.89
N ARG A 74 4.42 -2.07 -10.11
CA ARG A 74 5.69 -1.35 -10.05
C ARG A 74 6.14 -1.21 -8.58
N PRO A 75 7.45 -1.05 -8.32
CA PRO A 75 7.91 -0.75 -6.97
C PRO A 75 7.24 0.51 -6.43
N LEU A 76 6.66 0.42 -5.23
CA LEU A 76 6.10 1.58 -4.56
C LEU A 76 7.22 2.50 -4.06
N LYS A 77 7.09 3.80 -4.29
CA LYS A 77 8.00 4.81 -3.74
C LYS A 77 7.68 5.05 -2.26
N LEU A 78 8.34 4.31 -1.37
CA LEU A 78 8.07 4.35 0.07
C LEU A 78 8.27 5.73 0.69
N ASP A 79 9.28 6.49 0.28
CA ASP A 79 9.50 7.85 0.80
C ASP A 79 8.34 8.79 0.44
N ALA A 80 7.80 8.65 -0.78
CA ALA A 80 6.66 9.44 -1.24
C ALA A 80 5.35 9.01 -0.57
N LEU A 81 5.23 7.76 -0.13
CA LEU A 81 4.12 7.33 0.73
C LEU A 81 4.30 7.89 2.13
N LEU A 82 5.47 7.73 2.74
CA LEU A 82 5.76 8.15 4.11
C LEU A 82 5.57 9.66 4.32
N ALA A 83 5.83 10.47 3.28
CA ALA A 83 5.59 11.90 3.29
C ALA A 83 4.10 12.30 3.49
N GLU A 84 3.15 11.38 3.29
CA GLU A 84 1.71 11.61 3.56
C GLU A 84 1.34 11.32 5.02
N ALA A 85 2.24 10.78 5.83
CA ALA A 85 1.93 10.45 7.21
C ALA A 85 1.65 11.73 7.99
N PRO A 86 0.52 11.84 8.72
CA PRO A 86 0.18 13.05 9.47
C PRO A 86 1.22 13.31 10.56
N ASP A 87 1.56 14.58 10.83
CA ASP A 87 2.47 14.94 11.91
C ASP A 87 2.03 14.30 13.24
N GLY A 88 3.02 13.77 13.97
CA GLY A 88 2.82 12.75 15.00
C GLY A 88 1.74 13.08 16.04
N THR A 89 0.85 12.11 16.26
CA THR A 89 0.13 11.90 17.52
C THR A 89 0.99 11.14 18.52
#